data_AF-A0AAT9PE82-F1
#
_entry.id   AF-A0AAT9PE82-F1
#
_cell.length_a   1.000
_cell.length_b   1.000
_cell.length_c   1.000
_cell.angle_alpha   90.00
_cell.angle_beta   90.00
_cell.angle_gamma   90.00
#
_symmetry.space_group_name_H-M   'P 1'
#
loop_
_entity.id
_entity.type
_entity.pdbx_description
1 polymer ?
#
loop_
_entity_poly.entity_id
_entity_poly.type
_entity_poly.pdbx_seq_one_letter_code
_entity_poly.pdbx_strand_id
1 'polypeptide(L)'
;MKIINYDELLADHKPKGYFSDEANRLANILIHEYCIQKDNGLARFLDVDSCFDDHTALRVWVQKQLETQEDYITDELLLELQSRLYQLIPQTDYR
;
A
#
# COMPACT_ATOMS: atom_id res chain seq x y z
N MET A 1 37.82 -9.74 -6.82
CA MET A 1 36.71 -8.78 -6.74
C MET A 1 35.42 -9.59 -6.81
N LYS A 2 34.62 -9.62 -5.75
CA LYS A 2 33.33 -10.34 -5.78
C LYS A 2 32.33 -9.46 -6.56
N ILE A 3 31.76 -10.01 -7.63
CA ILE A 3 30.67 -9.35 -8.35
C ILE A 3 29.42 -9.63 -7.52
N ILE A 4 28.80 -8.59 -6.99
CA ILE A 4 27.55 -8.69 -6.27
C ILE A 4 26.45 -8.60 -7.33
N ASN A 5 25.63 -9.66 -7.45
CA ASN A 5 24.44 -9.62 -8.29
C ASN A 5 23.34 -8.88 -7.51
N TYR A 6 23.08 -7.64 -7.93
CA TYR A 6 22.12 -6.78 -7.26
C TYR A 6 20.69 -7.31 -7.37
N ASP A 7 20.34 -7.93 -8.50
CA ASP A 7 18.99 -8.44 -8.75
C ASP A 7 18.68 -9.65 -7.87
N GLU A 8 19.65 -10.57 -7.72
CA GLU A 8 19.54 -11.70 -6.78
C GLU A 8 19.45 -11.24 -5.33
N LEU A 9 20.27 -10.26 -4.93
CA LEU A 9 20.22 -9.70 -3.57
C LEU A 9 18.91 -8.96 -3.28
N LEU A 10 18.35 -8.28 -4.27
CA LEU A 10 17.05 -7.60 -4.15
C LEU A 10 15.89 -8.61 -4.08
N ALA A 11 15.99 -9.72 -4.82
CA ALA A 11 15.02 -10.81 -4.77
C ALA A 11 15.06 -11.53 -3.40
N ASP A 12 16.26 -11.82 -2.88
CA ASP A 12 16.47 -12.44 -1.58
C ASP A 12 16.13 -11.49 -0.41
N HIS A 13 16.30 -10.19 -0.62
CA HIS A 13 16.06 -9.15 0.37
C HIS A 13 15.18 -8.04 -0.20
N LYS A 14 13.88 -8.34 -0.39
CA LYS A 14 12.89 -7.32 -0.75
C LYS A 14 12.97 -6.18 0.26
N PRO A 15 13.34 -4.95 -0.15
CA PRO A 15 13.39 -3.83 0.76
C PRO A 15 11.99 -3.55 1.32
N LYS A 16 11.92 -3.07 2.56
CA LYS A 16 10.70 -2.50 3.14
C LYS A 16 10.26 -1.33 2.24
N GLY A 17 9.30 -1.59 1.34
CA GLY A 17 8.87 -0.63 0.30
C GLY A 17 9.01 -1.13 -1.14
N TYR A 18 9.40 -2.38 -1.38
CA TYR A 18 9.21 -3.00 -2.69
C TYR A 18 7.72 -3.30 -2.91
N PHE A 19 7.15 -2.78 -3.99
CA PHE A 19 5.75 -2.95 -4.35
C PHE A 19 5.66 -3.66 -5.70
N SER A 20 4.75 -4.62 -5.82
CA SER A 20 4.37 -5.11 -7.14
C SER A 20 3.75 -3.99 -7.99
N ASP A 21 3.82 -4.13 -9.31
CA ASP A 21 3.20 -3.18 -10.23
C ASP A 21 1.69 -3.05 -9.96
N GLU A 22 1.04 -4.15 -9.58
CA GLU A 22 -0.38 -4.16 -9.24
C GLU A 22 -0.66 -3.43 -7.92
N ALA A 23 0.16 -3.63 -6.88
CA ALA A 23 0.04 -2.86 -5.64
C ALA A 23 0.20 -1.36 -5.89
N ASN A 24 1.16 -0.99 -6.74
CA ASN A 24 1.37 0.40 -7.14
C ASN A 24 0.16 0.97 -7.88
N ARG A 25 -0.41 0.20 -8.81
CA ARG A 25 -1.58 0.61 -9.59
C ARG A 25 -2.80 0.84 -8.69
N LEU A 26 -3.14 -0.15 -7.86
CA LEU A 26 -4.28 -0.07 -6.94
C LEU A 26 -4.11 1.07 -5.92
N ALA A 27 -2.92 1.21 -5.33
CA ALA A 27 -2.65 2.31 -4.40
C ALA A 27 -2.77 3.68 -5.07
N ASN A 28 -2.33 3.83 -6.33
CA ASN A 28 -2.47 5.09 -7.06
C ASN A 28 -3.95 5.44 -7.33
N ILE A 29 -4.79 4.44 -7.63
CA ILE A 29 -6.24 4.65 -7.79
C ILE A 29 -6.83 5.19 -6.48
N LEU A 30 -6.53 4.52 -5.35
CA LEU A 30 -7.01 4.93 -4.03
C LEU A 30 -6.50 6.32 -3.62
N ILE A 31 -5.21 6.63 -3.87
CA ILE A 31 -4.64 7.96 -3.58
C ILE A 31 -5.40 9.04 -4.32
N HIS A 32 -5.67 8.81 -5.61
CA HIS A 32 -6.36 9.79 -6.45
C HIS A 32 -7.83 9.94 -6.04
N GLU A 33 -8.53 8.83 -5.81
CA GLU A 33 -9.95 8.82 -5.48
C GLU A 33 -10.26 9.48 -4.13
N TYR A 34 -9.44 9.20 -3.11
CA TYR A 34 -9.61 9.77 -1.78
C TYR A 34 -8.79 11.05 -1.54
N CYS A 35 -8.16 11.59 -2.59
CA CYS A 35 -7.31 12.78 -2.52
C CYS A 35 -6.29 12.70 -1.35
N ILE A 36 -5.66 11.54 -1.16
CA ILE A 36 -4.76 11.29 -0.03
C ILE A 36 -3.52 12.19 -0.18
N GLN A 37 -3.35 13.08 0.79
CA GLN A 37 -2.14 13.90 0.92
C GLN A 37 -1.04 13.11 1.62
N LYS A 38 0.20 13.58 1.51
CA LYS A 38 1.39 12.81 1.91
C LYS A 38 1.58 12.66 3.44
N ASP A 39 1.02 13.57 4.25
CA ASP A 39 1.44 13.76 5.65
C ASP A 39 0.26 13.82 6.67
N ASN A 40 -0.81 13.06 6.46
CA ASN A 40 -1.94 12.95 7.38
C ASN A 40 -1.75 11.84 8.44
N GLY A 41 -0.64 11.10 8.40
CA GLY A 41 -0.34 10.04 9.37
C GLY A 41 -1.15 8.77 9.12
N LEU A 42 -1.52 8.53 7.86
CA LEU A 42 -2.29 7.38 7.39
C LEU A 42 -1.64 6.05 7.80
N ALA A 43 -0.30 6.01 7.88
CA ALA A 43 0.46 4.85 8.33
C ALA A 43 -0.06 4.25 9.66
N ARG A 44 -0.50 5.11 10.59
CA ARG A 44 -1.01 4.67 11.91
C ARG A 44 -2.35 3.97 11.82
N PHE A 45 -3.18 4.33 10.84
CA PHE A 45 -4.50 3.73 10.63
C PHE A 45 -4.41 2.44 9.82
N LEU A 46 -3.38 2.31 8.98
CA LEU A 46 -3.16 1.14 8.13
C LEU A 46 -2.33 0.03 8.81
N ASP A 47 -1.95 0.20 10.07
CA ASP A 47 -1.06 -0.72 10.81
C ASP A 47 0.23 -1.06 10.01
N VAL A 48 0.86 -0.01 9.49
CA VAL A 48 2.16 -0.06 8.81
C VAL A 48 3.16 0.82 9.54
N ASP A 49 4.44 0.67 9.18
CA ASP A 49 5.53 1.41 9.82
C ASP A 49 5.28 2.91 9.74
N SER A 50 5.27 3.58 10.89
CA SER A 50 4.99 5.03 10.99
C SER A 50 6.04 5.90 10.31
N CYS A 51 7.19 5.34 9.93
CA CYS A 51 8.20 6.04 9.15
C CYS A 51 7.82 6.22 7.68
N PHE A 52 6.78 5.53 7.20
CA PHE A 52 6.28 5.70 5.84
C PHE A 52 5.39 6.94 5.72
N ASP A 53 5.61 7.73 4.66
CA ASP A 53 4.63 8.72 4.23
C ASP A 53 3.33 8.05 3.80
N ASP A 54 2.21 8.78 3.74
CA ASP A 54 0.89 8.21 3.53
C ASP A 54 0.76 7.43 2.22
N HIS A 55 1.45 7.87 1.17
CA HIS A 55 1.42 7.17 -0.12
C HIS A 55 2.18 5.85 -0.05
N THR A 56 3.35 5.86 0.60
CA THR A 56 4.17 4.66 0.82
C THR A 56 3.47 3.70 1.77
N ALA A 57 2.85 4.23 2.83
CA ALA A 57 2.04 3.48 3.78
C ALA A 57 0.88 2.76 3.08
N LEU A 58 0.15 3.46 2.20
CA LEU A 58 -0.92 2.87 1.43
C LEU A 58 -0.42 1.77 0.48
N ARG A 59 0.70 1.99 -0.19
CA ARG A 59 1.31 0.95 -1.05
C ARG A 59 1.72 -0.29 -0.27
N VAL A 60 2.33 -0.13 0.90
CA VAL A 60 2.67 -1.25 1.80
C VAL A 60 1.40 -1.98 2.22
N TRP A 61 0.35 -1.25 2.59
CA TRP A 61 -0.91 -1.82 3.04
C TRP A 61 -1.59 -2.63 1.92
N VAL A 62 -1.69 -2.07 0.71
CA VAL A 62 -2.23 -2.76 -0.48
C VAL A 62 -1.41 -4.01 -0.80
N GLN A 63 -0.08 -3.91 -0.80
CA GLN A 63 0.81 -5.05 -1.03
C GLN A 63 0.55 -6.18 -0.02
N LYS A 64 0.38 -5.86 1.27
CA LYS A 64 0.02 -6.87 2.29
C LYS A 64 -1.34 -7.54 2.01
N GLN A 65 -2.33 -6.78 1.54
CA GLN A 65 -3.64 -7.38 1.18
C GLN A 65 -3.51 -8.34 0.00
N LEU A 66 -2.75 -7.95 -1.03
CA LEU A 66 -2.46 -8.79 -2.19
C LEU A 66 -1.72 -10.08 -1.81
N GLU A 67 -0.76 -10.00 -0.89
CA GLU A 67 -0.03 -11.18 -0.39
C GLU A 67 -0.90 -12.12 0.46
N THR A 68 -2.05 -11.64 0.96
CA THR A 68 -2.98 -12.45 1.75
C THR A 68 -3.98 -13.20 0.86
N GLN A 69 -4.19 -12.76 -0.38
CA GLN A 69 -5.15 -13.34 -1.31
C GLN A 69 -4.43 -14.08 -2.45
N GLU A 70 -4.62 -15.40 -2.55
CA GLU A 70 -3.98 -16.22 -3.59
C GLU A 70 -4.66 -16.06 -4.96
N ASP A 71 -5.98 -15.86 -5.00
CA ASP A 71 -6.77 -15.63 -6.21
C ASP A 71 -7.77 -14.51 -5.96
N TYR A 72 -7.55 -13.36 -6.59
CA TYR A 72 -8.45 -12.20 -6.50
C TYR A 72 -8.77 -11.67 -7.89
N ILE A 73 -9.98 -11.11 -8.03
CA ILE A 73 -10.35 -10.31 -9.19
C ILE A 73 -10.03 -8.86 -8.85
N THR A 74 -9.21 -8.20 -9.68
CA THR A 74 -8.71 -6.83 -9.43
C THR A 74 -9.81 -5.85 -9.06
N ASP A 75 -10.95 -5.86 -9.77
CA ASP A 75 -12.05 -4.92 -9.53
C ASP A 75 -12.77 -5.19 -8.20
N GLU A 76 -12.95 -6.47 -7.84
CA GLU A 76 -13.56 -6.85 -6.55
C GLU A 76 -12.64 -6.50 -5.39
N LEU A 77 -11.33 -6.75 -5.55
CA LEU A 77 -10.33 -6.37 -4.58
C LEU A 77 -10.30 -4.85 -4.40
N LEU A 78 -10.34 -4.07 -5.49
CA LEU A 78 -10.36 -2.62 -5.40
C LEU A 78 -11.57 -2.12 -4.58
N LEU A 79 -12.77 -2.66 -4.83
CA LEU A 79 -13.97 -2.34 -4.05
C LEU A 79 -13.81 -2.71 -2.57
N GLU A 80 -13.20 -3.86 -2.28
CA GLU A 80 -12.92 -4.27 -0.90
C GLU A 80 -11.92 -3.31 -0.22
N LEU A 81 -10.84 -2.96 -0.92
CA LEU A 81 -9.82 -2.03 -0.41
C LEU A 81 -10.42 -0.65 -0.14
N GLN A 82 -11.27 -0.13 -1.04
CA GLN A 82 -12.01 1.11 -0.84
C GLN A 82 -12.89 1.05 0.42
N SER A 83 -13.66 -0.03 0.58
CA SER A 83 -14.53 -0.22 1.74
C SER A 83 -13.76 -0.28 3.06
N ARG A 84 -12.65 -1.04 3.09
CA ARG A 84 -11.77 -1.13 4.26
C ARG A 84 -11.11 0.20 4.56
N LEU A 85 -10.57 0.88 3.56
CA LEU A 85 -9.94 2.18 3.71
C LEU A 85 -10.91 3.22 4.27
N TYR A 86 -12.16 3.22 3.78
CA TYR A 86 -13.23 4.08 4.28
C TYR A 86 -13.57 3.80 5.75
N GLN A 87 -13.53 2.55 6.20
CA GLN A 87 -13.75 2.20 7.61
C GLN A 87 -12.59 2.59 8.53
N LEU A 88 -11.35 2.61 8.00
CA LEU A 88 -10.15 2.92 8.77
C LEU A 88 -9.89 4.41 8.92
N ILE A 89 -10.29 5.22 7.94
CA ILE A 89 -10.13 6.67 8.01
C ILE A 89 -11.26 7.24 8.87
N PRO A 90 -10.94 8.05 9.91
CA PRO A 90 -11.97 8.72 10.69
C PRO A 90 -12.86 9.53 9.76
N GLN A 91 -14.16 9.26 9.80
CA GLN A 91 -15.14 10.07 9.08
C GLN A 91 -15.06 11.48 9.69
N THR A 92 -14.39 12.41 9.01
CA THR A 92 -14.50 13.83 9.36
C THR A 92 -15.93 14.22 9.05
N ASP A 93 -16.80 14.10 10.05
CA ASP A 93 -18.06 14.83 10.10
C ASP A 93 -17.69 16.31 10.02
N TYR A 94 -17.70 16.87 8.81
CA TYR A 94 -17.72 18.30 8.62
C TYR A 94 -19.06 18.80 9.17
N ARG A 95 -19.05 19.13 10.45
CA ARG A 95 -20.13 19.82 11.15
C ARG A 95 -19.92 21.32 11.07
#